data_AF-X1GD72-F1
#
_entry.id   AF-X1GD72-F1
#
_cell.length_a   1.000
_cell.length_b   1.000
_cell.length_c   1.000
_cell.angle_alpha   90.00
_cell.angle_beta   90.00
_cell.angle_gamma   90.00
#
_symmetry.space_group_name_H-M   'P 1'
#
loop_
_entity.id
_entity.type
_entity.pdbx_description
1 polymer ?
#
loop_
_entity_poly.entity_id
_entity_poly.type
_entity_poly.pdbx_seq_one_letter_code
_entity_poly.pdbx_strand_id
1 'polypeptide(L)'
;AIFLRFLTAGESHGKGLAGIIDEYPSGVLIDIDFLNHELSRRQKGFGRGRRMSIETDEVEIISGIRKGKSTGSPISFIIKNKDWNNWKEVMNITSPRGKDIELEKKLLNPRPGHADLSGFLKYRLDDIRDVIERSSARETAVRVGIGGFAKIVLKLLGINVFSYVSQIGKAVFSKDIR
;
A
#
# COMPACT_ATOMS: atom_id res chain seq x y z
N ALA A 1 11.59 7.02 25.29
CA ALA A 1 10.24 6.45 25.05
C ALA A 1 10.33 5.54 23.82
N ILE A 2 9.76 4.34 23.90
CA ILE A 2 9.65 3.42 22.77
C ILE A 2 8.42 3.85 21.96
N PHE A 3 8.56 4.05 20.66
CA PHE A 3 7.47 4.44 19.77
C PHE A 3 7.30 3.39 18.67
N LEU A 4 6.04 3.09 18.33
CA LEU A 4 5.73 2.24 17.19
C LEU A 4 6.24 2.90 15.90
N ARG A 5 7.02 2.16 15.12
CA ARG A 5 7.58 2.61 13.85
C ARG A 5 7.12 1.68 12.73
N PHE A 6 7.09 2.20 11.51
CA PHE A 6 6.80 1.35 10.36
C PHE A 6 7.54 1.82 9.11
N LEU A 7 7.74 0.87 8.21
CA LEU A 7 8.25 1.09 6.85
C LEU A 7 7.27 0.51 5.85
N THR A 8 7.17 1.17 4.69
CA THR A 8 6.44 0.66 3.54
C THR A 8 7.39 0.50 2.37
N ALA A 9 7.17 -0.54 1.57
CA ALA A 9 7.96 -0.83 0.38
C ALA A 9 7.07 -1.37 -0.75
N GLY A 10 7.61 -1.33 -1.96
CA GLY A 10 6.99 -1.87 -3.17
C GLY A 10 6.43 -0.81 -4.11
N GLU A 11 6.53 -1.16 -5.39
CA GLU A 11 6.10 -0.38 -6.54
C GLU A 11 4.68 -0.77 -6.95
N SER A 12 3.98 0.18 -7.58
CA SER A 12 2.60 -0.02 -7.94
C SER A 12 2.40 -1.20 -8.88
N HIS A 13 3.33 -1.47 -9.80
CA HIS A 13 3.28 -2.62 -10.69
C HIS A 13 4.41 -3.64 -10.44
N GLY A 14 5.08 -3.56 -9.28
CA GLY A 14 6.02 -4.58 -8.84
C GLY A 14 5.33 -5.89 -8.41
N LYS A 15 6.10 -6.88 -7.94
CA LYS A 15 5.57 -8.19 -7.49
C LYS A 15 4.54 -8.09 -6.36
N GLY A 16 4.68 -7.07 -5.51
CA GLY A 16 3.82 -6.83 -4.38
C GLY A 16 4.34 -5.67 -3.56
N LEU A 17 3.62 -5.37 -2.50
CA LEU A 17 3.95 -4.36 -1.52
C LEU A 17 4.34 -5.04 -0.21
N ALA A 18 5.17 -4.40 0.59
CA ALA A 18 5.56 -4.92 1.89
C ALA A 18 5.44 -3.85 2.98
N GLY A 19 5.04 -4.28 4.17
CA GLY A 19 5.02 -3.47 5.38
C GLY A 19 5.86 -4.12 6.46
N ILE A 20 6.59 -3.28 7.21
CA ILE A 20 7.30 -3.69 8.43
C ILE A 20 6.83 -2.80 9.55
N ILE A 21 6.41 -3.38 10.67
CA ILE A 21 6.02 -2.71 11.90
C ILE A 21 7.01 -3.12 12.97
N ASP A 22 7.63 -2.13 13.58
CA ASP A 22 8.59 -2.30 14.66
C ASP A 22 8.02 -1.71 15.96
N GLU A 23 8.46 -2.26 17.09
CA GLU A 23 7.97 -1.90 18.42
C GLU A 23 6.44 -2.15 18.60
N TYR A 24 5.93 -3.24 18.01
CA TYR A 24 4.56 -3.69 18.22
C TYR A 24 4.44 -4.51 19.52
N PRO A 25 3.44 -4.28 20.38
CA PRO A 25 3.31 -4.99 21.65
C PRO A 25 3.21 -6.51 21.45
N SER A 26 3.88 -7.28 22.31
CA SER A 26 3.81 -8.75 22.33
C SER A 26 2.49 -9.24 22.94
N GLY A 27 2.05 -10.44 22.55
CA GLY A 27 0.88 -11.13 23.12
C GLY A 27 -0.48 -10.68 22.57
N VAL A 28 -0.51 -9.73 21.65
CA VAL A 28 -1.74 -9.22 21.03
C VAL A 28 -2.27 -10.26 20.05
N LEU A 29 -3.54 -10.65 20.20
CA LEU A 29 -4.24 -11.50 19.24
C LEU A 29 -4.41 -10.76 17.92
N ILE A 30 -3.96 -11.39 16.83
CA ILE A 30 -4.04 -10.83 15.49
C ILE A 30 -5.17 -11.51 14.73
N ASP A 31 -6.17 -10.73 14.38
CA ASP A 31 -7.30 -11.13 13.56
C ASP A 31 -7.00 -10.82 12.08
N ILE A 32 -6.67 -11.85 11.31
CA ILE A 32 -6.32 -11.72 9.89
C ILE A 32 -7.54 -11.31 9.05
N ASP A 33 -8.73 -11.79 9.39
CA ASP A 33 -9.95 -11.45 8.67
C ASP A 33 -10.29 -9.97 8.86
N PHE A 34 -10.06 -9.43 10.05
CA PHE A 34 -10.16 -7.99 10.30
C PHE A 34 -9.17 -7.17 9.46
N LEU A 35 -7.91 -7.61 9.35
CA LEU A 35 -6.91 -6.92 8.51
C LEU A 35 -7.32 -6.92 7.03
N ASN A 36 -7.77 -8.07 6.52
CA ASN A 36 -8.24 -8.20 5.14
C ASN A 36 -9.53 -7.41 4.89
N HIS A 37 -10.41 -7.31 5.89
CA HIS A 37 -11.58 -6.45 5.81
C HIS A 37 -11.19 -4.96 5.68
N GLU A 38 -10.20 -4.49 6.44
CA GLU A 38 -9.70 -3.10 6.30
C GLU A 38 -9.12 -2.85 4.90
N LEU A 39 -8.38 -3.81 4.33
CA LEU A 39 -7.90 -3.74 2.95
C LEU A 39 -9.05 -3.71 1.93
N SER A 40 -10.07 -4.56 2.11
CA SER A 40 -11.28 -4.56 1.27
C SER A 40 -11.99 -3.21 1.31
N ARG A 41 -12.12 -2.57 2.48
CA ARG A 41 -12.71 -1.23 2.60
C ARG A 41 -11.99 -0.19 1.76
N ARG A 42 -10.66 -0.27 1.63
CA ARG A 42 -9.85 0.63 0.79
C ARG A 42 -10.23 0.55 -0.70
N GLN A 43 -10.64 -0.64 -1.15
CA GLN A 43 -11.00 -0.91 -2.55
C GLN A 43 -12.42 -0.45 -2.91
N LYS A 44 -13.26 -0.15 -1.91
CA LYS A 44 -14.67 0.26 -2.09
C LYS A 44 -14.80 1.76 -2.42
N GLY A 45 -15.99 2.12 -2.91
CA GLY A 45 -16.41 3.49 -3.22
C GLY A 45 -16.81 3.66 -4.69
N PHE A 46 -17.92 4.37 -4.93
CA PHE A 46 -18.32 4.75 -6.29
C PHE A 46 -17.23 5.61 -6.95
N GLY A 47 -16.95 5.37 -8.23
CA GLY A 47 -15.90 6.07 -8.98
C GLY A 47 -14.49 5.50 -8.82
N ARG A 48 -14.30 4.38 -8.08
CA ARG A 48 -13.02 3.66 -8.06
C ARG A 48 -12.71 3.06 -9.44
N GLY A 49 -11.46 3.19 -9.87
CA GLY A 49 -11.01 2.73 -11.18
C GLY A 49 -10.94 1.21 -11.32
N ARG A 50 -10.84 0.74 -12.58
CA ARG A 50 -10.80 -0.68 -12.98
C ARG A 50 -9.76 -1.52 -12.24
N ARG A 51 -8.65 -0.91 -11.81
CA ARG A 51 -7.63 -1.64 -11.05
C ARG A 51 -8.18 -2.26 -9.75
N MET A 52 -9.14 -1.60 -9.08
CA MET A 52 -9.75 -2.13 -7.87
C MET A 52 -10.71 -3.30 -8.13
N SER A 53 -11.14 -3.54 -9.38
CA SER A 53 -11.90 -4.75 -9.74
C SER A 53 -10.99 -5.94 -10.10
N ILE A 54 -9.68 -5.72 -10.24
CA ILE A 54 -8.69 -6.75 -10.56
C ILE A 54 -7.96 -7.19 -9.30
N GLU A 55 -7.50 -6.23 -8.48
CA GLU A 55 -6.76 -6.50 -7.25
C GLU A 55 -7.68 -7.11 -6.17
N THR A 56 -7.17 -8.06 -5.40
CA THR A 56 -7.83 -8.57 -4.18
C THR A 56 -6.76 -8.57 -3.11
N ASP A 57 -6.71 -7.49 -2.34
CA ASP A 57 -5.63 -7.24 -1.41
C ASP A 57 -5.84 -8.07 -0.14
N GLU A 58 -4.85 -8.91 0.16
CA GLU A 58 -4.80 -9.71 1.38
C GLU A 58 -3.41 -9.61 1.99
N VAL A 59 -3.33 -9.64 3.32
CA VAL A 59 -2.05 -9.69 4.03
C VAL A 59 -1.51 -11.12 4.05
N GLU A 60 -0.27 -11.28 3.60
CA GLU A 60 0.53 -12.49 3.82
C GLU A 60 1.55 -12.18 4.90
N ILE A 61 1.36 -12.75 6.10
CA ILE A 61 2.27 -12.52 7.24
C ILE A 61 3.57 -13.29 7.04
N ILE A 62 4.70 -12.60 7.19
CA ILE A 62 6.05 -13.15 7.03
C ILE A 62 6.76 -13.31 8.38
N SER A 63 6.58 -12.38 9.32
CA SER A 63 7.26 -12.43 10.63
C SER A 63 6.45 -11.81 11.77
N GLY A 64 6.93 -11.99 13.01
CA GLY A 64 6.46 -11.28 14.20
C GLY A 64 5.15 -11.80 14.80
N ILE A 65 4.58 -12.86 14.23
CA ILE A 65 3.33 -13.49 14.69
C ILE A 65 3.53 -15.00 14.82
N ARG A 66 3.08 -15.57 15.93
CA ARG A 66 3.11 -17.01 16.19
C ARG A 66 1.85 -17.44 16.93
N LYS A 67 1.18 -18.50 16.46
CA LYS A 67 -0.07 -19.01 17.04
C LYS A 67 -1.14 -17.92 17.21
N GLY A 68 -1.28 -17.05 16.20
CA GLY A 68 -2.25 -15.96 16.19
C GLY A 68 -1.93 -14.79 17.14
N LYS A 69 -0.75 -14.74 17.76
CA LYS A 69 -0.34 -13.63 18.64
C LYS A 69 0.95 -12.97 18.16
N SER A 70 1.06 -11.66 18.33
CA SER A 70 2.32 -10.94 18.12
C SER A 70 3.39 -11.43 19.10
N THR A 71 4.64 -11.51 18.65
CA THR A 71 5.77 -11.96 19.48
C THR A 71 6.51 -10.81 20.16
N GLY A 72 6.29 -9.57 19.73
CA GLY A 72 7.09 -8.39 20.11
C GLY A 72 8.29 -8.16 19.18
N SER A 73 8.62 -9.13 18.32
CA SER A 73 9.56 -8.93 17.21
C SER A 73 8.92 -8.14 16.07
N PRO A 74 9.71 -7.57 15.14
CA PRO A 74 9.15 -6.89 13.98
C PRO A 74 8.14 -7.75 13.21
N ILE A 75 6.96 -7.18 12.97
CA ILE A 75 5.92 -7.78 12.15
C ILE A 75 6.18 -7.35 10.72
N SER A 76 6.30 -8.31 9.81
CA SER A 76 6.38 -8.04 8.38
C SER A 76 5.29 -8.78 7.63
N PHE A 77 4.76 -8.15 6.59
CA PHE A 77 3.73 -8.72 5.73
C PHE A 77 3.88 -8.25 4.29
N ILE A 78 3.34 -9.04 3.36
CA ILE A 78 3.31 -8.76 1.93
C ILE A 78 1.85 -8.65 1.46
N ILE A 79 1.59 -7.77 0.49
CA ILE A 79 0.34 -7.71 -0.28
C ILE A 79 0.72 -7.91 -1.75
N LYS A 80 0.33 -9.02 -2.35
CA LYS A 80 0.68 -9.34 -3.74
C LYS A 80 -0.06 -8.41 -4.71
N ASN A 81 0.62 -7.98 -5.77
CA ASN A 81 -0.03 -7.30 -6.88
C ASN A 81 -0.48 -8.36 -7.91
N LYS A 82 -1.78 -8.49 -8.15
CA LYS A 82 -2.29 -9.44 -9.15
C LYS A 82 -1.88 -9.06 -10.56
N ASP A 83 -1.75 -7.76 -10.81
CA ASP A 83 -1.38 -7.22 -12.11
C ASP A 83 0.08 -7.49 -12.50
N TRP A 84 0.94 -7.94 -11.56
CA TRP A 84 2.36 -8.22 -11.79
C TRP A 84 2.64 -9.04 -13.05
N ASN A 85 1.77 -10.00 -13.39
CA ASN A 85 1.93 -10.83 -14.59
C ASN A 85 2.02 -10.03 -15.89
N ASN A 86 1.37 -8.87 -15.97
CA ASN A 86 1.39 -7.98 -17.13
C ASN A 86 2.61 -7.05 -17.16
N TRP A 87 3.38 -6.99 -16.07
CA TRP A 87 4.46 -6.02 -15.86
C TRP A 87 5.84 -6.67 -15.68
N LYS A 88 5.94 -7.99 -15.83
CA LYS A 88 7.18 -8.76 -15.59
C LYS A 88 8.39 -8.23 -16.36
N GLU A 89 8.18 -7.83 -17.61
CA GLU A 89 9.24 -7.33 -18.48
C GLU A 89 9.64 -5.90 -18.09
N VAL A 90 8.66 -5.00 -17.94
CA VAL A 90 8.86 -3.59 -17.58
C VAL A 90 9.52 -3.41 -16.22
N MET A 91 9.00 -4.14 -15.24
CA MET A 91 9.38 -4.05 -13.83
C MET A 91 10.36 -5.17 -13.44
N ASN A 92 11.09 -5.70 -14.42
CA ASN A 92 12.06 -6.76 -14.18
C ASN A 92 13.16 -6.29 -13.22
N ILE A 93 13.46 -7.11 -12.21
CA ILE A 93 14.47 -6.82 -11.19
C ILE A 93 15.91 -6.98 -11.71
N THR A 94 16.08 -7.66 -12.83
CA THR A 94 17.39 -7.85 -13.49
C THR A 94 17.36 -7.25 -14.88
N SER A 95 18.48 -6.66 -15.32
CA SER A 95 18.63 -6.27 -16.72
C SER A 95 18.44 -7.49 -17.61
N PRO A 96 17.51 -7.45 -18.58
CA PRO A 96 17.34 -8.53 -19.52
C PRO A 96 18.64 -8.69 -20.32
N ARG A 97 19.34 -9.81 -20.12
CA ARG A 97 20.51 -10.16 -20.92
C ARG A 97 20.05 -10.76 -22.24
N GLY A 98 20.43 -10.15 -23.36
CA GLY A 98 20.44 -10.81 -24.67
C GLY A 98 19.10 -10.93 -25.41
N LYS A 99 18.10 -10.10 -25.10
CA LYS A 99 17.01 -9.83 -26.04
C LYS A 99 17.11 -8.38 -26.47
N ASP A 100 16.97 -8.13 -27.76
CA ASP A 100 16.55 -6.84 -28.31
C ASP A 100 15.14 -6.55 -27.78
N ILE A 101 15.05 -6.24 -26.49
CA ILE A 101 13.87 -5.57 -25.97
C ILE A 101 13.95 -4.21 -26.64
N GLU A 102 13.07 -4.00 -27.62
CA GLU A 102 12.66 -2.67 -28.02
C GLU A 102 12.59 -1.86 -26.73
N LEU A 103 13.57 -0.97 -26.55
CA LEU A 103 13.66 -0.12 -25.37
C LEU A 103 12.27 0.44 -25.19
N GLU A 104 11.56 -0.01 -24.15
CA GLU A 104 10.19 0.43 -23.94
C GLU A 104 10.20 1.96 -24.02
N LYS A 105 9.24 2.50 -24.76
CA LYS A 105 9.20 3.94 -25.00
C LYS A 105 9.20 4.65 -23.65
N LYS A 106 10.32 5.31 -23.34
CA LYS A 106 10.50 6.05 -22.09
C LYS A 106 9.33 6.99 -21.87
N LEU A 107 8.84 7.03 -20.63
CA LEU A 107 7.83 8.01 -20.27
C LEU A 107 8.53 9.33 -19.91
N LEU A 108 8.26 10.36 -20.71
CA LEU A 108 8.91 11.67 -20.56
C LEU A 108 7.92 12.83 -20.34
N ASN A 109 6.62 12.57 -20.46
CA ASN A 109 5.58 13.59 -20.32
C ASN A 109 5.02 13.58 -18.89
N PRO A 110 5.45 14.49 -17.99
CA PRO A 110 4.98 14.52 -16.62
C PRO A 110 3.53 14.98 -16.54
N ARG A 111 2.74 14.36 -15.66
CA ARG A 111 1.34 14.75 -15.43
C ARG A 111 1.28 15.91 -14.41
N PRO A 112 0.58 17.02 -14.70
CA PRO A 112 0.36 18.08 -13.72
C PRO A 112 -0.31 17.54 -12.45
N GLY A 113 0.17 18.00 -11.28
CA GLY A 113 -0.33 17.55 -9.97
C GLY A 113 0.24 16.21 -9.47
N HIS A 114 1.05 15.51 -10.27
CA HIS A 114 1.77 14.30 -9.86
C HIS A 114 3.23 14.56 -9.50
N ALA A 115 3.86 13.59 -8.83
CA ALA A 115 5.26 13.64 -8.45
C ALA A 115 6.24 13.57 -9.65
N ASP A 116 5.75 13.15 -10.83
CA ASP A 116 6.51 12.82 -12.03
C ASP A 116 7.70 13.76 -12.30
N LEU A 117 7.46 15.07 -12.55
CA LEU A 117 8.52 16.03 -12.88
C LEU A 117 9.51 16.24 -11.72
N SER A 118 9.00 16.43 -10.51
CA SER A 118 9.83 16.70 -9.34
C SER A 118 10.75 15.51 -9.00
N GLY A 119 10.23 14.29 -9.10
CA GLY A 119 11.00 13.07 -8.88
C GLY A 119 12.03 12.86 -9.99
N PHE A 120 11.65 13.09 -11.25
CA PHE A 120 12.54 12.96 -12.40
C PHE A 120 13.77 13.85 -12.25
N LEU A 121 13.55 15.13 -11.90
CA LEU A 121 14.64 16.09 -11.67
C LEU A 121 15.46 15.75 -10.41
N LYS A 122 14.80 15.42 -9.29
CA LYS A 122 15.46 15.13 -8.01
C LYS A 122 16.41 13.93 -8.12
N TYR A 123 15.95 12.87 -8.76
CA TYR A 123 16.69 11.62 -8.89
C TYR A 123 17.52 11.55 -10.19
N ARG A 124 17.47 12.60 -11.03
CA ARG A 124 18.19 12.69 -12.31
C ARG A 124 17.93 11.47 -13.19
N LEU A 125 16.65 11.14 -13.34
CA LEU A 125 16.20 9.97 -14.08
C LEU A 125 16.11 10.29 -15.57
N ASP A 126 16.11 9.24 -16.38
CA ASP A 126 15.84 9.33 -17.83
C ASP A 126 14.43 8.85 -18.19
N ASP A 127 13.68 8.30 -17.24
CA ASP A 127 12.30 7.86 -17.38
C ASP A 127 11.51 8.24 -16.11
N ILE A 128 10.33 8.85 -16.27
CA ILE A 128 9.48 9.21 -15.13
C ILE A 128 8.82 7.98 -14.48
N ARG A 129 8.83 6.80 -15.12
CA ARG A 129 8.20 5.57 -14.61
C ARG A 129 8.64 5.23 -13.19
N ASP A 130 9.94 5.32 -12.90
CA ASP A 130 10.47 5.02 -11.56
C ASP A 130 9.82 5.88 -10.46
N VAL A 131 9.45 7.12 -10.80
CA VAL A 131 8.72 8.02 -9.90
C VAL A 131 7.25 7.61 -9.79
N ILE A 132 6.60 7.32 -10.92
CA ILE A 132 5.18 6.94 -10.98
C ILE A 132 4.92 5.72 -10.10
N GLU A 133 5.79 4.71 -10.21
CA GLU A 133 5.61 3.43 -9.57
C GLU A 133 5.61 3.54 -8.05
N ARG A 134 6.47 4.40 -7.48
CA ARG A 134 6.54 4.57 -6.02
C ARG A 134 5.64 5.66 -5.45
N SER A 135 5.37 6.71 -6.23
CA SER A 135 4.47 7.81 -5.82
C SER A 135 2.98 7.48 -5.93
N SER A 136 2.66 6.38 -6.62
CA SER A 136 1.29 5.88 -6.77
C SER A 136 0.60 5.63 -5.43
N ALA A 137 -0.70 5.95 -5.38
CA ALA A 137 -1.56 5.66 -4.24
C ALA A 137 -1.71 4.15 -3.95
N ARG A 138 -1.16 3.25 -4.79
CA ARG A 138 -1.11 1.81 -4.52
C ARG A 138 -0.42 1.50 -3.19
N GLU A 139 0.61 2.27 -2.82
CA GLU A 139 1.33 2.15 -1.54
C GLU A 139 0.40 2.26 -0.31
N THR A 140 -0.72 2.97 -0.44
CA THR A 140 -1.69 3.12 0.67
C THR A 140 -2.30 1.79 1.12
N ALA A 141 -2.25 0.73 0.31
CA ALA A 141 -2.62 -0.62 0.75
C ALA A 141 -1.75 -1.08 1.93
N VAL A 142 -0.44 -0.81 1.90
CA VAL A 142 0.46 -1.13 3.03
C VAL A 142 0.09 -0.31 4.26
N ARG A 143 -0.20 0.99 4.07
CA ARG A 143 -0.63 1.87 5.17
C ARG A 143 -1.92 1.40 5.81
N VAL A 144 -2.87 0.90 5.02
CA VAL A 144 -4.11 0.30 5.53
C VAL A 144 -3.84 -1.00 6.28
N GLY A 145 -2.94 -1.86 5.78
CA GLY A 145 -2.50 -3.05 6.51
C GLY A 145 -1.90 -2.70 7.88
N ILE A 146 -0.96 -1.74 7.93
CA ILE A 146 -0.37 -1.22 9.17
C ILE A 146 -1.44 -0.58 10.08
N GLY A 147 -2.36 0.19 9.49
CA GLY A 147 -3.48 0.80 10.21
C GLY A 147 -4.41 -0.25 10.83
N GLY A 148 -4.61 -1.39 10.17
CA GLY A 148 -5.34 -2.53 10.72
C GLY A 148 -4.69 -3.06 12.00
N PHE A 149 -3.36 -3.28 11.99
CA PHE A 149 -2.60 -3.65 13.19
C PHE A 149 -2.75 -2.60 14.31
N ALA A 150 -2.61 -1.32 13.99
CA ALA A 150 -2.79 -0.25 14.97
C ALA A 150 -4.22 -0.26 15.57
N LYS A 151 -5.25 -0.46 14.74
CA LYS A 151 -6.65 -0.55 15.20
C LYS A 151 -6.90 -1.74 16.13
N ILE A 152 -6.23 -2.88 15.92
CA ILE A 152 -6.33 -4.02 16.83
C ILE A 152 -5.86 -3.61 18.23
N VAL A 153 -4.72 -2.94 18.35
CA VAL A 153 -4.22 -2.45 19.66
C VAL A 153 -5.16 -1.41 20.26
N LEU A 154 -5.59 -0.42 19.47
CA LEU A 154 -6.50 0.63 19.94
C LEU A 154 -7.83 0.06 20.46
N LYS A 155 -8.36 -0.99 19.83
CA LYS A 155 -9.59 -1.66 20.27
C LYS A 155 -9.44 -2.29 21.66
N LEU A 156 -8.26 -2.81 22.00
CA LEU A 156 -7.97 -3.31 23.36
C LEU A 156 -8.03 -2.20 24.43
N LEU A 157 -7.80 -0.95 24.01
CA LEU A 157 -7.88 0.24 24.86
C LEU A 157 -9.27 0.89 24.83
N GLY A 158 -10.27 0.27 24.18
CA GLY A 158 -11.60 0.85 24.01
C GLY A 158 -11.67 2.00 23.00
N ILE A 159 -10.63 2.20 22.19
CA ILE A 159 -10.56 3.28 21.20
C ILE A 159 -11.00 2.75 19.83
N ASN A 160 -12.02 3.39 19.25
CA ASN A 160 -12.54 3.07 17.92
C ASN A 160 -12.22 4.18 16.92
N VAL A 161 -11.82 3.80 15.70
CA VAL A 161 -11.47 4.73 14.63
C VAL A 161 -12.33 4.49 13.39
N PHE A 162 -13.08 5.51 12.99
CA PHE A 162 -13.94 5.51 11.80
C PHE A 162 -13.67 6.73 10.92
N SER A 163 -14.23 6.72 9.72
CA SER A 163 -14.17 7.85 8.79
C SER A 163 -15.46 7.94 7.98
N TYR A 164 -15.75 9.14 7.50
CA TYR A 164 -16.87 9.43 6.62
C TYR A 164 -16.44 10.54 5.64
N VAL A 165 -17.20 10.71 4.55
CA VAL A 165 -16.94 11.75 3.55
C VAL A 165 -17.89 12.92 3.81
N SER A 166 -17.34 14.08 4.17
CA SER A 166 -18.12 15.31 4.40
C SER A 166 -18.44 16.06 3.09
N GLN A 167 -17.64 15.90 2.04
CA GLN A 167 -17.82 16.61 0.78
C GLN A 167 -17.12 15.91 -0.39
N ILE A 168 -17.74 15.92 -1.58
CA ILE A 168 -17.12 15.54 -2.86
C ILE A 168 -17.42 16.61 -3.90
N GLY A 169 -16.39 17.30 -4.40
CA GLY A 169 -16.58 18.42 -5.32
C GLY A 169 -17.48 19.49 -4.69
N LYS A 170 -18.61 19.80 -5.34
CA LYS A 170 -19.63 20.75 -4.84
C LYS A 170 -20.71 20.10 -3.97
N ALA A 171 -20.75 18.77 -3.86
CA ALA A 171 -21.74 18.06 -3.06
C ALA A 171 -21.28 17.97 -1.59
N VAL A 172 -22.05 18.57 -0.68
CA VAL A 172 -21.72 18.66 0.75
C VAL A 172 -22.68 17.80 1.57
N PHE A 173 -22.15 17.07 2.55
CA PHE A 173 -22.93 16.33 3.52
C PHE A 173 -23.48 17.29 4.59
N SER A 174 -24.80 17.42 4.67
CA SER A 174 -25.48 18.47 5.43
C SER A 174 -26.03 18.03 6.81
N LYS A 175 -25.78 16.79 7.23
CA LYS A 175 -26.28 16.27 8.51
C LYS A 175 -25.18 16.23 9.56
N ASP A 176 -25.56 16.55 10.80
CA ASP A 176 -24.72 16.32 11.97
C ASP A 176 -24.43 14.83 12.13
N ILE A 177 -23.18 14.52 12.46
CA ILE A 177 -22.72 13.16 12.68
C ILE A 177 -22.75 12.92 14.18
N ARG A 178 -23.71 12.12 14.60
CA ARG A 178 -23.86 11.63 15.97
C ARG A 178 -23.14 10.30 16.13
#